data_AF-A0A2T0RF99-F1
#
_entry.id   AF-A0A2T0RF99-F1
#
_cell.length_a   1.000
_cell.length_b   1.000
_cell.length_c   1.000
_cell.angle_alpha   90.00
_cell.angle_beta   90.00
_cell.angle_gamma   90.00
#
_symmetry.space_group_name_H-M   'P 1'
#
loop_
_entity.id
_entity.type
_entity.pdbx_description
1 polymer ?
#
loop_
_entity_poly.entity_id
_entity_poly.type
_entity_poly.pdbx_seq_one_letter_code
_entity_poly.pdbx_strand_id
1 'polypeptide(L)' 'MAVPVARPDAATMVNGEADGVVCLHRLHGLVTVGQAYRDLPPLGDEELALVLDRAARRAGPVRA' A
#
# COMPACT_ATOMS: atom_id res chain seq x y z
N MET A 1 -0.25 7.83 -6.04
CA MET A 1 0.10 6.56 -5.37
C MET A 1 1.02 6.84 -4.19
N ALA A 2 0.79 6.21 -3.04
CA ALA A 2 1.66 6.30 -1.86
C ALA A 2 1.96 4.89 -1.33
N VAL A 3 3.24 4.58 -1.14
CA VAL A 3 3.70 3.27 -0.63
C VAL A 3 4.85 3.46 0.37
N PRO A 4 4.97 2.59 1.40
CA PRO A 4 6.07 2.70 2.36
C PRO A 4 7.43 2.32 1.74
N VAL A 5 7.43 1.29 0.89
CA VAL A 5 8.66 0.74 0.31
C VAL A 5 8.43 0.35 -1.14
N ALA A 6 9.46 0.53 -1.98
CA ALA A 6 9.50 0.02 -3.33
C ALA A 6 10.94 -0.19 -3.79
N ARG A 7 11.12 -0.96 -4.87
CA ARG A 7 12.36 -0.88 -5.65
C ARG A 7 12.40 0.45 -6.42
N PRO A 8 13.60 1.02 -6.66
CA PRO A 8 13.72 2.27 -7.43
C PRO A 8 13.10 2.21 -8.83
N ASP A 9 13.27 1.08 -9.53
CA ASP A 9 12.71 0.87 -10.87
C ASP A 9 11.19 0.71 -10.83
N ALA A 10 10.65 -0.08 -9.89
CA ALA A 10 9.21 -0.24 -9.71
C ALA A 10 8.49 1.08 -9.41
N ALA A 11 9.08 1.93 -8.57
CA ALA A 11 8.54 3.27 -8.31
C ALA A 11 8.55 4.16 -9.56
N THR A 12 9.48 3.90 -10.50
CA THR A 12 9.56 4.65 -11.76
C THR A 12 8.56 4.14 -12.79
N MET A 13 8.26 2.84 -12.83
CA MET A 13 7.32 2.26 -13.79
C MET A 13 5.91 2.84 -13.68
N VAL A 14 5.47 3.15 -12.46
CA VAL A 14 4.14 3.73 -12.20
C VAL A 14 4.09 5.25 -12.38
N ASN A 15 5.23 5.89 -12.72
CA ASN A 15 5.23 7.30 -13.08
C ASN A 15 4.49 7.48 -14.41
N GLY A 16 3.40 8.24 -14.39
CA GLY A 16 2.51 8.47 -15.53
C GLY A 16 1.17 7.74 -15.43
N GLU A 17 1.04 6.73 -14.57
CA GLU A 17 -0.25 6.09 -14.24
C GLU A 17 -0.94 6.75 -13.03
N ALA A 18 -0.18 7.49 -12.23
CA ALA A 18 -0.68 8.27 -11.11
C ALA A 18 -0.23 9.73 -11.22
N ASP A 19 -1.02 10.66 -10.68
CA ASP A 19 -0.67 12.09 -10.61
C ASP A 19 0.64 12.34 -9.85
N GLY A 20 1.03 11.42 -8.97
CA GLY A 20 2.30 11.46 -8.26
C GLY A 20 2.58 10.18 -7.48
N VAL A 21 3.86 9.94 -7.18
CA VAL A 21 4.34 8.77 -6.44
C VAL A 21 5.13 9.22 -5.22
N VAL A 22 4.65 8.87 -4.03
CA VAL A 22 5.34 9.10 -2.76
C VAL A 22 5.82 7.75 -2.21
N CYS A 23 7.13 7.59 -2.05
CA CYS A 23 7.75 6.38 -1.53
C CYS A 23 8.76 6.74 -0.44
N LEU A 24 8.55 6.21 0.77
CA LEU A 24 9.41 6.53 1.93
C LEU A 24 10.78 5.86 1.80
N HIS A 25 10.82 4.58 1.41
CA HIS A 25 12.05 3.82 1.29
C HIS A 25 12.21 3.19 -0.11
N ARG A 26 13.22 3.66 -0.84
CA ARG A 26 13.63 3.07 -2.13
C ARG A 26 14.80 2.12 -1.90
N LEU A 27 14.53 0.83 -1.87
CA LEU A 27 15.53 -0.19 -1.50
C LEU A 27 16.10 -0.88 -2.74
N HIS A 28 17.42 -0.76 -2.94
CA HIS A 28 18.14 -1.56 -3.92
C HIS A 28 18.19 -3.02 -3.46
N GLY A 29 17.92 -3.96 -4.37
CA GLY A 29 17.95 -5.40 -4.05
C GLY A 29 16.74 -5.91 -3.28
N LEU A 30 15.65 -5.13 -3.17
CA LEU A 30 14.38 -5.62 -2.63
C LEU A 30 13.83 -6.74 -3.53
N VAL A 31 13.79 -7.96 -3.01
CA VAL A 31 13.26 -9.14 -3.70
C VAL A 31 11.79 -9.34 -3.34
N THR A 32 11.44 -9.18 -2.06
CA THR A 32 10.07 -9.28 -1.56
C THR A 32 9.78 -8.13 -0.60
N VAL A 33 8.52 -7.67 -0.56
CA VAL A 33 8.13 -6.59 0.34
C VAL A 33 8.33 -6.96 1.82
N GLY A 34 8.24 -8.24 2.18
CA GLY A 34 8.44 -8.73 3.55
C GLY A 34 9.83 -8.45 4.11
N GLN A 35 10.86 -8.36 3.28
CA GLN A 35 12.22 -8.01 3.73
C GLN A 35 12.30 -6.62 4.38
N ALA A 36 11.37 -5.72 4.07
CA ALA A 36 11.34 -4.36 4.60
C ALA A 36 10.63 -4.25 5.96
N TYR A 37 9.94 -5.31 6.41
CA TYR A 37 9.14 -5.29 7.64
C TYR A 37 9.72 -6.28 8.66
N ARG A 38 9.83 -5.83 9.91
CA ARG A 38 10.18 -6.72 11.03
C ARG A 38 9.10 -7.78 11.23
N ASP A 39 7.85 -7.33 11.19
CA ASP A 39 6.65 -8.14 11.39
C ASP A 39 5.69 -7.87 10.23
N LEU A 40 5.34 -8.92 9.50
CA LEU A 40 4.35 -8.86 8.42
C LEU A 40 3.41 -10.07 8.53
N PRO A 41 2.53 -10.09 9.55
CA PRO A 41 1.59 -11.19 9.72
C PRO A 41 0.59 -11.21 8.54
N PRO A 42 0.10 -12.39 8.14
CA PRO A 42 -0.99 -12.50 7.18
C PRO A 42 -2.25 -11.78 7.70
N LEU A 43 -2.95 -11.09 6.80
CA LEU A 43 -4.27 -10.52 7.08
C LEU A 43 -5.35 -11.46 6.53
N GLY A 44 -6.17 -12.02 7.42
CA GLY A 44 -7.26 -12.93 7.04
C GLY A 44 -8.50 -12.21 6.50
N ASP A 45 -9.38 -12.95 5.83
CA ASP A 45 -10.57 -12.40 5.17
C ASP A 45 -11.56 -11.77 6.17
N GLU A 46 -11.77 -12.38 7.34
CA GLU A 46 -12.65 -11.83 8.36
C GLU A 46 -12.08 -10.54 8.97
N GLU A 47 -10.77 -10.49 9.19
CA GLU A 47 -10.10 -9.29 9.68
C GLU A 47 -10.15 -8.16 8.64
N LEU A 48 -9.94 -8.50 7.37
CA LEU A 48 -10.08 -7.57 6.24
C LEU A 48 -11.51 -7.00 6.16
N ALA A 49 -12.53 -7.84 6.26
CA ALA A 49 -13.93 -7.42 6.24
C ALA A 49 -14.24 -6.42 7.36
N LEU A 50 -13.74 -6.66 8.58
CA LEU A 50 -13.88 -5.74 9.71
C LEU A 50 -13.21 -4.38 9.47
N VAL A 51 -12.03 -4.36 8.83
CA VAL A 51 -11.34 -3.11 8.49
C VAL A 51 -12.13 -2.32 7.44
N LEU A 52 -12.63 -2.99 6.40
CA LEU A 52 -13.41 -2.37 5.34
C LEU A 52 -14.73 -1.78 5.87
N ASP A 53 -15.44 -2.51 6.72
CA ASP A 53 -16.67 -2.07 7.36
C ASP A 53 -16.45 -0.82 8.25
N ARG A 54 -15.35 -0.79 9.02
CA ARG A 54 -14.94 0.42 9.77
C ARG A 54 -14.61 1.59 8.85
N ALA A 55 -13.96 1.34 7.70
CA ALA A 55 -13.62 2.39 6.75
C ALA A 55 -14.87 2.97 6.07
N ALA A 56 -15.83 2.12 5.70
CA ALA A 56 -17.11 2.54 5.10
C ALA A 56 -17.90 3.48 6.04
N ARG A 57 -17.95 3.16 7.35
CA ARG A 57 -18.56 4.05 8.34
C ARG A 57 -17.88 5.42 8.45
N ARG A 58 -16.56 5.48 8.24
CA ARG A 58 -15.78 6.74 8.31
C ARG A 58 -15.90 7.59 7.04
N ALA A 59 -15.93 6.95 5.88
CA ALA A 59 -16.03 7.62 4.59
C ALA A 59 -17.36 8.36 4.42
N GLY A 60 -18.40 7.95 5.17
CA GLY A 60 -19.75 8.49 5.03
C GLY A 60 -20.41 8.00 3.73
N PRO A 61 -21.65 8.44 3.45
CA PRO A 61 -22.32 8.07 2.21
C PRO A 61 -21.53 8.56 0.99
N VAL A 62 -21.33 7.68 0.02
CA VAL A 62 -20.80 8.05 -1.30
C VAL A 62 -21.77 9.07 -1.90
N ARG A 63 -21.31 10.31 -2.08
CA ARG A 63 -22.08 11.31 -2.81
C ARG A 63 -22.04 10.93 -4.29
N ALA A 64 -23.20 10.53 -4.81
CA ALA A 64 -23.41 10.29 -6.23
C ALA A 64 -23.37 11.61 -7.02
#